data_AF-A0A8T3Y718-F1
#
_entry.id   AF-A0A8T3Y718-F1
#
_cell.length_a   1.000
_cell.length_b   1.000
_cell.length_c   1.000
_cell.angle_alpha   90.00
_cell.angle_beta   90.00
_cell.angle_gamma   90.00
#
_symmetry.space_group_name_H-M   'P 1'
#
loop_
_entity.id
_entity.type
_entity.pdbx_description
1 polymer ?
#
loop_
_entity_poly.entity_id
_entity_poly.type
_entity_poly.pdbx_seq_one_letter_code
_entity_poly.pdbx_strand_id
1 'polypeptide(L)'
;MELRDLQVLGGVYVASVVVGAVVFYNEPVLSMLLLMASLAIVSYVPGYFLLKKVVENVAERLLFGSAVSVAIIGVGAYYLGLFGLQLSFSSYLLPLAVLGVGLWASR
;
A
#
# COMPACT_ATOMS: atom_id res chain seq x y z
N MET A 1 8.84 3.60 -14.87
CA MET A 1 8.71 4.34 -13.59
C MET A 1 9.86 5.32 -13.59
N GLU A 2 9.60 6.61 -13.38
CA GLU A 2 10.68 7.60 -13.41
C GLU A 2 11.53 7.50 -12.13
N LEU A 3 12.80 7.90 -12.21
CA LEU A 3 13.70 7.86 -11.05
C LEU A 3 13.16 8.73 -9.89
N ARG A 4 12.51 9.84 -10.24
CA ARG A 4 11.88 10.78 -9.30
C ARG A 4 10.73 10.12 -8.53
N ASP A 5 9.92 9.31 -9.19
CA ASP A 5 8.81 8.59 -8.57
C ASP A 5 9.30 7.60 -7.50
N LEU A 6 10.39 6.91 -7.81
CA LEU A 6 11.01 5.94 -6.89
C LEU A 6 11.59 6.65 -5.66
N GLN A 7 12.21 7.82 -5.85
CA GLN A 7 12.73 8.63 -4.75
C GLN A 7 11.61 9.12 -3.84
N VAL A 8 10.48 9.54 -4.39
CA VAL A 8 9.33 10.01 -3.58
C VAL A 8 8.71 8.84 -2.82
N LEU A 9 8.43 7.71 -3.47
CA LEU A 9 7.89 6.51 -2.80
C LEU A 9 8.83 5.98 -1.72
N GLY A 10 10.14 5.94 -2.00
CA GLY A 10 11.17 5.58 -1.02
C GLY A 10 11.24 6.56 0.14
N GLY A 11 11.14 7.86 -0.14
CA GLY A 11 11.09 8.90 0.89
C GLY A 11 9.88 8.77 1.81
N VAL A 12 8.70 8.50 1.26
CA VAL A 12 7.48 8.24 2.03
C VAL A 12 7.62 6.96 2.86
N TYR A 13 8.22 5.91 2.31
CA TYR A 13 8.50 4.69 3.06
C TYR A 13 9.42 4.97 4.26
N VAL A 14 10.55 5.65 4.05
CA VAL A 14 11.47 6.02 5.14
C VAL A 14 10.79 6.89 6.18
N ALA A 15 10.01 7.89 5.76
CA ALA A 15 9.25 8.74 6.68
C ALA A 15 8.26 7.89 7.52
N SER A 16 7.56 6.94 6.90
CA SER A 16 6.66 6.03 7.61
C SER A 16 7.39 5.14 8.61
N VAL A 17 8.60 4.66 8.28
CA VAL A 17 9.45 3.87 9.19
C VAL A 17 9.90 4.71 10.38
N VAL A 18 10.29 5.98 10.18
CA VAL A 18 10.69 6.88 11.27
C VAL A 18 9.50 7.15 12.20
N VAL A 19 8.31 7.43 11.66
CA VAL A 19 7.09 7.56 12.47
C VAL A 19 6.78 6.26 13.21
N GLY A 20 6.90 5.12 12.54
CA GLY A 20 6.73 3.80 13.13
C GLY A 20 7.68 3.54 14.30
N ALA A 21 8.95 3.95 14.19
CA ALA A 21 9.93 3.79 15.25
C ALA A 21 9.59 4.61 16.51
N VAL A 22 8.94 5.77 16.35
CA VAL A 22 8.46 6.57 17.47
C VAL A 22 7.19 5.97 18.07
N VAL A 23 6.23 5.56 17.24
CA VAL A 23 4.93 5.04 17.69
C VAL A 23 5.07 3.67 18.34
N PHE A 24 5.89 2.79 17.76
CA PHE A 24 6.11 1.40 18.20
C PHE A 24 7.47 1.22 18.89
N TYR A 25 7.90 2.20 19.69
CA TYR A 25 9.25 2.20 20.30
C TYR A 25 9.53 1.00 21.23
N ASN A 26 8.48 0.37 21.76
CA ASN A 26 8.58 -0.81 22.63
C ASN A 26 8.52 -2.15 21.88
N GLU A 27 8.23 -2.14 20.58
CA GLU A 27 8.11 -3.36 19.79
C GLU A 27 9.47 -3.80 19.24
N PRO A 28 9.67 -5.11 19.00
CA PRO A 28 10.85 -5.58 18.27
C PRO A 28 10.97 -4.88 16.92
N VAL A 29 12.18 -4.40 16.60
CA VAL A 29 12.47 -3.66 15.36
C VAL A 29 12.00 -4.44 14.13
N LEU A 30 12.15 -5.77 14.14
CA LEU A 30 11.68 -6.62 13.04
C LEU A 30 10.16 -6.57 12.86
N SER A 31 9.38 -6.63 13.94
CA SER A 31 7.91 -6.53 13.90
C SER A 31 7.46 -5.18 13.37
N MET A 32 8.10 -4.09 13.82
CA MET A 32 7.84 -2.74 13.34
C MET A 32 8.13 -2.61 11.83
N LEU A 33 9.29 -3.08 11.37
CA LEU A 33 9.66 -3.03 9.95
C LEU A 33 8.68 -3.82 9.08
N LEU A 34 8.27 -5.01 9.52
CA LEU A 34 7.26 -5.81 8.84
C LEU A 34 5.92 -5.06 8.76
N LEU A 35 5.49 -4.43 9.85
CA LEU A 35 4.24 -3.67 9.88
C LEU A 35 4.28 -2.47 8.92
N MET A 36 5.39 -1.74 8.87
CA MET A 36 5.58 -0.62 7.93
C MET A 36 5.64 -1.10 6.47
N ALA A 37 6.32 -2.21 6.21
CA ALA A 37 6.34 -2.83 4.88
C ALA A 37 4.95 -3.31 4.45
N SER A 38 4.18 -3.91 5.35
CA SER A 38 2.79 -4.29 5.10
C SER A 38 1.91 -3.08 4.79
N LEU A 39 2.04 -2.00 5.56
CA LEU A 39 1.33 -0.74 5.29
C LEU A 39 1.68 -0.21 3.90
N ALA A 40 2.95 -0.23 3.50
CA ALA A 40 3.39 0.20 2.18
C ALA A 40 2.73 -0.57 1.04
N ILE A 41 2.72 -1.91 1.17
CA ILE A 41 2.19 -2.83 0.17
C ILE A 41 0.67 -2.72 0.07
N VAL A 42 -0.03 -2.39 1.16
CA VAL A 42 -1.50 -2.26 1.18
C VAL A 42 -1.95 -0.87 0.72
N SER A 43 -1.19 0.18 1.02
CA SER A 43 -1.66 1.56 0.83
C SER A 43 -1.03 2.24 -0.38
N TYR A 44 0.12 2.90 -0.19
CA TYR A 44 0.63 3.86 -1.15
C TYR A 44 1.28 3.21 -2.38
N VAL A 45 1.84 2.01 -2.30
CA VAL A 45 2.48 1.38 -3.47
C VAL A 45 1.44 0.99 -4.54
N PRO A 46 0.46 0.11 -4.26
CA PRO A 46 -0.62 -0.19 -5.21
C PRO A 46 -1.44 1.06 -5.59
N GLY A 47 -1.74 1.91 -4.62
CA GLY A 47 -2.49 3.15 -4.83
C GLY A 47 -1.85 4.09 -5.83
N TYR A 48 -0.53 4.22 -5.76
CA TYR A 48 0.26 5.01 -6.68
C TYR A 48 0.15 4.49 -8.13
N PHE A 49 0.24 3.17 -8.32
CA PHE A 49 0.16 2.58 -9.65
C PHE A 49 -1.25 2.68 -10.26
N LEU A 50 -2.29 2.52 -9.44
CA LEU A 50 -3.68 2.64 -9.88
C LEU A 50 -3.99 4.03 -10.46
N LEU A 51 -3.52 5.09 -9.80
CA LEU A 51 -3.81 6.47 -10.21
C LEU A 51 -2.74 7.08 -11.11
N LYS A 52 -1.70 6.33 -11.49
CA LYS A 52 -0.56 6.85 -12.27
C LYS A 52 -0.98 7.53 -13.58
N LYS A 53 -1.99 7.02 -14.26
CA LYS A 53 -2.51 7.58 -15.53
C LYS A 53 -3.60 8.65 -15.33
N VAL A 54 -4.10 8.81 -14.11
CA VAL A 54 -5.25 9.66 -13.81
C VAL A 54 -4.81 10.96 -13.13
N VAL A 55 -3.81 10.88 -12.25
CA VAL A 55 -3.32 12.00 -11.45
C VAL A 55 -1.85 12.23 -11.75
N GLU A 56 -1.55 13.37 -12.36
CA GLU A 56 -0.19 13.76 -12.72
C GLU A 56 0.61 14.23 -11.50
N ASN A 57 -0.03 14.93 -10.57
CA ASN A 57 0.61 15.41 -9.35
C ASN A 57 0.95 14.24 -8.42
N VAL A 58 2.24 14.05 -8.14
CA VAL A 58 2.78 12.94 -7.34
C VAL A 58 2.21 12.93 -5.91
N ALA A 59 2.04 14.10 -5.29
CA ALA A 59 1.55 14.21 -3.91
C ALA A 59 0.06 13.84 -3.80
N GLU A 60 -0.76 14.35 -4.73
CA GLU A 60 -2.17 13.99 -4.82
C GLU A 60 -2.33 12.51 -5.17
N ARG A 61 -1.52 12.00 -6.09
CA ARG A 61 -1.49 10.57 -6.45
C ARG A 61 -1.17 9.69 -5.26
N LEU A 62 -0.26 10.10 -4.38
CA LEU A 62 0.04 9.36 -3.15
C LEU A 62 -1.11 9.40 -2.16
N LEU A 63 -1.69 10.58 -1.90
CA LEU A 63 -2.79 10.73 -0.95
C LEU A 63 -4.05 9.98 -1.42
N PHE A 64 -4.54 10.32 -2.61
CA PHE A 64 -5.74 9.69 -3.17
C PHE A 64 -5.48 8.22 -3.52
N GLY A 65 -4.29 7.89 -4.01
CA GLY A 65 -3.94 6.52 -4.35
C GLY A 65 -3.96 5.63 -3.11
N SER A 66 -3.37 6.09 -2.00
CA SER A 66 -3.40 5.36 -0.73
C SER A 66 -4.83 5.13 -0.25
N ALA A 67 -5.68 6.16 -0.29
CA ALA A 67 -7.08 6.06 0.09
C ALA A 67 -7.86 5.07 -0.78
N VAL A 68 -7.67 5.14 -2.10
CA VAL A 68 -8.30 4.23 -3.07
C VAL A 68 -7.84 2.79 -2.85
N SER A 69 -6.55 2.56 -2.66
CA SER A 69 -6.01 1.22 -2.43
C SER A 69 -6.56 0.60 -1.15
N VAL A 70 -6.54 1.35 -0.06
CA VAL A 70 -7.08 0.89 1.23
C VAL A 70 -8.59 0.62 1.12
N ALA A 71 -9.33 1.45 0.39
CA ALA A 71 -10.75 1.22 0.14
C ALA A 71 -10.99 -0.07 -0.67
N ILE A 72 -10.26 -0.29 -1.76
CA ILE A 72 -10.39 -1.50 -2.60
C ILE A 72 -10.04 -2.75 -1.78
N ILE A 73 -8.92 -2.73 -1.05
CA ILE A 73 -8.47 -3.88 -0.27
C ILE A 73 -9.42 -4.14 0.91
N GLY A 74 -9.86 -3.09 1.61
CA GLY A 74 -10.78 -3.21 2.74
C GLY A 74 -12.15 -3.74 2.33
N VAL A 75 -12.75 -3.18 1.27
CA VAL A 75 -14.04 -3.64 0.72
C VAL A 75 -13.89 -5.05 0.15
N GLY A 76 -12.80 -5.32 -0.58
CA GLY A 76 -12.51 -6.65 -1.12
C GLY A 76 -12.36 -7.70 -0.02
N ALA A 77 -11.67 -7.37 1.08
CA ALA A 77 -11.51 -8.26 2.23
C ALA A 77 -12.85 -8.55 2.91
N TYR A 78 -13.70 -7.54 3.06
CA TYR A 78 -15.04 -7.71 3.61
C TYR A 78 -15.89 -8.69 2.79
N TYR A 79 -15.95 -8.49 1.47
CA TYR A 79 -16.73 -9.38 0.61
C TYR A 79 -16.13 -10.79 0.52
N LEU A 80 -14.81 -10.93 0.44
CA LEU A 80 -14.18 -12.26 0.46
C LEU A 80 -14.42 -13.00 1.77
N GLY A 81 -14.47 -12.28 2.90
CA GLY A 81 -14.90 -12.82 4.18
C GLY A 81 -16.34 -13.34 4.16
N LEU A 82 -17.28 -12.60 3.54
CA LEU A 82 -18.67 -13.04 3.36
C LEU A 82 -18.79 -14.29 2.48
N PHE A 83 -17.92 -14.45 1.48
CA PHE A 83 -17.88 -15.62 0.60
C PHE A 83 -17.22 -16.86 1.25
N GLY A 84 -16.80 -16.78 2.52
CA GLY A 84 -16.20 -17.89 3.25
C GLY A 84 -14.75 -18.20 2.87
N LEU A 85 -14.09 -17.29 2.13
CA LEU A 85 -12.64 -17.39 1.96
C LEU A 85 -11.97 -17.09 3.31
N GLN A 86 -11.07 -17.99 3.75
CA GLN A 86 -10.31 -17.79 4.97
C GLN A 86 -9.55 -16.46 4.92
N LEU A 87 -9.84 -15.58 5.88
CA LEU A 87 -9.25 -14.24 5.99
C LEU A 87 -7.72 -14.26 5.99
N SER A 88 -7.11 -15.33 6.50
CA SER A 88 -5.66 -15.55 6.57
C SER A 88 -4.96 -15.45 5.21
N PHE A 89 -5.58 -15.96 4.14
CA PHE A 89 -5.02 -15.85 2.79
C PHE A 89 -5.37 -14.51 2.14
N SER A 90 -6.55 -13.97 2.43
CA SER A 90 -7.02 -12.70 1.85
C SER A 90 -6.10 -11.51 2.19
N SER A 91 -5.48 -11.53 3.38
CA SER A 91 -4.53 -10.50 3.85
C SER A 91 -3.30 -10.33 2.96
N TYR A 92 -2.90 -11.38 2.23
CA TYR A 92 -1.77 -11.35 1.30
C TYR A 92 -2.22 -11.33 -0.16
N LEU A 93 -3.30 -12.06 -0.47
CA LEU A 93 -3.76 -12.22 -1.85
C LEU A 93 -4.32 -10.92 -2.43
N LEU A 94 -5.12 -10.19 -1.64
CA LEU A 94 -5.75 -8.95 -2.09
C LEU A 94 -4.72 -7.84 -2.37
N PRO A 95 -3.79 -7.50 -1.46
CA PRO A 95 -2.80 -6.47 -1.75
C PRO A 95 -1.98 -6.78 -2.99
N LEU A 96 -1.55 -8.04 -3.15
CA LEU A 96 -0.79 -8.47 -4.33
C LEU A 96 -1.62 -8.40 -5.62
N ALA A 97 -2.89 -8.79 -5.57
CA ALA A 97 -3.80 -8.69 -6.72
C ALA A 97 -4.00 -7.22 -7.13
N VAL A 98 -4.24 -6.32 -6.17
CA VAL A 98 -4.41 -4.89 -6.44
C VAL A 98 -3.12 -4.27 -6.99
N LEU A 99 -1.96 -4.67 -6.47
CA LEU A 99 -0.65 -4.24 -6.97
C LEU A 99 -0.42 -4.74 -8.40
N GLY A 100 -0.77 -6.00 -8.69
CA GLY A 100 -0.71 -6.57 -10.03
C GLY A 100 -1.62 -5.85 -11.04
N VAL A 101 -2.86 -5.56 -10.66
CA VAL A 101 -3.81 -4.78 -11.46
C VAL A 101 -3.29 -3.36 -11.68
N GLY A 102 -2.79 -2.71 -10.63
CA GLY A 102 -2.18 -1.38 -10.72
C GLY A 102 -1.00 -1.37 -11.68
N LEU A 103 -0.09 -2.34 -11.58
CA LEU A 103 1.06 -2.47 -12.48
C LEU A 103 0.62 -2.66 -13.93
N TRP A 104 -0.36 -3.54 -14.18
CA TRP A 104 -0.91 -3.78 -15.51
C TRP A 104 -1.59 -2.53 -16.08
N ALA A 105 -2.45 -1.87 -15.29
CA ALA A 105 -3.11 -0.62 -15.68
C ALA A 105 -2.12 0.52 -15.93
N SER A 106 -0.96 0.50 -15.24
CA SER A 106 0.08 1.54 -15.34
C SER A 106 1.03 1.43 -16.53
N ARG A 107 1.01 0.29 -17.26
CA ARG A 107 1.70 0.10 -18.55
C ARG A 107 0.98 0.87 -19.64
#